data_AF-A0A7S0GE43-F1
#
_entry.id   AF-A0A7S0GE43-F1
#
_cell.length_a   1.000
_cell.length_b   1.000
_cell.length_c   1.000
_cell.angle_alpha   90.00
_cell.angle_beta   90.00
_cell.angle_gamma   90.00
#
_symmetry.space_group_name_H-M   'P 1'
#
loop_
_entity.id
_entity.type
_entity.pdbx_description
1 polymer ?
#
loop_
_entity_poly.entity_id
_entity_poly.type
_entity_poly.pdbx_seq_one_letter_code
_entity_poly.pdbx_strand_id
1 'polypeptide(L)'
;INWVIPDTDDPAKFPDKFTVGDVLKFNWPVNAQHNAYIHPNGGCDRTDASLIGDTNGFTYTVVEADIGQKVFACDIGAGNHCSRGQIIEATIMAASVEIITSAPKTMTPTAAPVEKEMADKVMDKVTETEMETELDKVMDKVMNEDVKSSCFQYSVVFQKILIALMLTQVV
;
A
#
# COMPACT_ATOMS: atom_id res chain seq x y z
N ILE A 1 -16.62 1.02 -5.27
CA ILE A 1 -15.90 1.85 -6.27
C ILE A 1 -15.94 1.11 -7.61
N ASN A 2 -16.46 1.75 -8.66
CA ASN A 2 -16.36 1.25 -10.05
C ASN A 2 -15.01 1.73 -10.61
N TRP A 3 -13.99 0.90 -10.50
CA TRP A 3 -12.59 1.26 -10.70
C TRP A 3 -12.19 1.09 -12.17
N VAL A 4 -12.60 2.04 -12.99
CA VAL A 4 -12.28 2.11 -14.43
C VAL A 4 -11.52 3.39 -14.73
N ILE A 5 -10.95 3.51 -15.94
CA ILE A 5 -10.46 4.82 -16.40
C ILE A 5 -11.68 5.70 -16.70
N PRO A 6 -11.78 6.93 -16.18
CA PRO A 6 -12.82 7.87 -16.58
C PRO A 6 -12.81 8.13 -18.09
N ASP A 7 -13.99 8.28 -18.68
CA ASP A 7 -14.12 8.74 -20.07
C ASP A 7 -14.36 10.25 -20.11
N THR A 8 -14.13 10.90 -21.25
CA THR A 8 -14.39 12.35 -21.39
C THR A 8 -15.88 12.69 -21.39
N ASP A 9 -16.71 11.73 -21.81
CA ASP A 9 -18.15 11.91 -21.97
C ASP A 9 -18.94 11.52 -20.71
N ASP A 10 -18.35 10.70 -19.84
CA ASP A 10 -18.82 10.39 -18.49
C ASP A 10 -17.61 10.34 -17.52
N PRO A 11 -17.22 11.47 -16.91
CA PRO A 11 -16.08 11.54 -16.00
C PRO A 11 -16.44 10.81 -14.70
N ALA A 12 -16.15 9.52 -14.67
CA ALA A 12 -16.36 8.63 -13.54
C ALA A 12 -15.74 9.21 -12.25
N LYS A 13 -16.55 9.91 -11.46
CA LYS A 13 -16.11 10.50 -10.20
C LYS A 13 -16.11 9.44 -9.10
N PHE A 14 -14.92 9.09 -8.62
CA PHE A 14 -14.79 8.27 -7.42
C PHE A 14 -15.14 9.07 -6.16
N PRO A 15 -15.63 8.40 -5.09
CA PRO A 15 -15.72 9.04 -3.78
C PRO A 15 -14.31 9.43 -3.30
N ASP A 16 -14.20 10.66 -2.78
CA ASP A 16 -12.95 11.32 -2.36
C ASP A 16 -12.90 11.55 -0.83
N LYS A 17 -13.92 11.11 -0.09
CA LYS A 17 -14.04 11.27 1.36
C LYS A 17 -14.43 9.97 2.01
N PHE A 18 -13.69 9.58 3.04
CA PHE A 18 -13.91 8.33 3.79
C PHE A 18 -13.69 8.55 5.28
N THR A 19 -14.23 7.63 6.07
CA THR A 19 -14.00 7.52 7.52
C THR A 19 -13.25 6.24 7.86
N VAL A 20 -12.51 6.25 8.99
CA VAL A 20 -11.93 5.02 9.54
C VAL A 20 -13.02 3.95 9.72
N GLY A 21 -12.73 2.72 9.31
CA GLY A 21 -13.68 1.61 9.27
C GLY A 21 -14.41 1.43 7.93
N ASP A 22 -14.34 2.39 6.99
CA ASP A 22 -14.90 2.22 5.65
C ASP A 22 -14.21 1.07 4.89
N VAL A 23 -14.98 0.34 4.09
CA VAL A 23 -14.46 -0.76 3.24
C VAL A 23 -14.58 -0.38 1.76
N LEU A 24 -13.45 0.02 1.17
CA LEU A 24 -13.32 0.40 -0.22
C LEU A 24 -13.21 -0.85 -1.10
N LYS A 25 -14.35 -1.29 -1.67
CA LYS A 25 -14.35 -2.37 -2.68
C LYS A 25 -14.10 -1.81 -4.08
N PHE A 26 -13.01 -2.22 -4.71
CA PHE A 26 -12.64 -1.86 -6.09
C PHE A 26 -13.11 -2.97 -7.04
N ASN A 27 -13.93 -2.64 -8.03
CA ASN A 27 -14.43 -3.60 -9.02
C ASN A 27 -14.30 -3.02 -10.43
N TRP A 28 -14.03 -3.86 -11.42
CA TRP A 28 -13.87 -3.48 -12.82
C TRP A 28 -14.39 -4.58 -13.77
N PRO A 29 -14.55 -4.34 -15.08
CA PRO A 29 -14.95 -5.37 -16.03
C PRO A 29 -13.98 -6.55 -16.07
N VAL A 30 -14.48 -7.78 -16.15
CA VAL A 30 -13.66 -9.01 -16.05
C VAL A 30 -12.55 -9.15 -17.12
N ASN A 31 -12.69 -8.45 -18.25
CA ASN A 31 -11.71 -8.45 -19.34
C ASN A 31 -10.80 -7.20 -19.32
N ALA A 32 -10.88 -6.37 -18.28
CA ALA A 32 -10.07 -5.16 -18.12
C ALA A 32 -8.96 -5.39 -17.08
N GLN A 33 -7.77 -4.86 -17.35
CA GLN A 33 -6.65 -4.92 -16.43
C GLN A 33 -6.59 -3.61 -15.63
N HIS A 34 -6.74 -3.73 -14.32
CA HIS A 34 -6.57 -2.65 -13.35
C HIS A 34 -5.87 -3.19 -12.12
N ASN A 35 -5.24 -2.30 -11.38
CA ASN A 35 -4.71 -2.55 -10.04
C ASN A 35 -4.97 -1.32 -9.16
N ALA A 36 -4.73 -1.46 -7.88
CA ALA A 36 -4.79 -0.38 -6.90
C ALA A 36 -3.45 -0.33 -6.16
N TYR A 37 -2.80 0.83 -6.23
CA TYR A 37 -1.60 1.19 -5.49
C TYR A 37 -1.91 2.33 -4.52
N ILE A 38 -1.15 2.42 -3.43
CA ILE A 38 -1.03 3.65 -2.63
C ILE A 38 0.17 4.44 -3.17
N HIS A 39 -0.04 5.70 -3.52
CA HIS A 39 1.03 6.64 -3.93
C HIS A 39 1.35 7.60 -2.78
N PRO A 40 2.47 7.42 -2.05
CA PRO A 40 2.76 8.21 -0.85
C PRO A 40 3.08 9.69 -1.17
N ASN A 41 3.63 9.96 -2.35
CA ASN A 41 3.97 11.31 -2.81
C ASN A 41 2.78 12.05 -3.48
N GLY A 42 1.65 11.36 -3.64
CA GLY A 42 0.45 11.88 -4.27
C GLY A 42 0.45 11.89 -5.81
N GLY A 43 -0.68 12.26 -6.40
CA GLY A 43 -0.88 12.23 -7.84
C GLY A 43 -0.55 10.87 -8.47
N CYS A 44 0.13 10.90 -9.61
CA CYS A 44 0.61 9.71 -10.31
C CYS A 44 2.13 9.45 -10.14
N ASP A 45 2.74 9.98 -9.06
CA ASP A 45 4.13 9.62 -8.74
C ASP A 45 4.17 8.20 -8.16
N ARG A 46 4.89 7.32 -8.87
CA ARG A 46 5.03 5.90 -8.55
C ARG A 46 6.25 5.61 -7.66
N THR A 47 6.99 6.65 -7.28
CA THR A 47 8.08 6.54 -6.30
C THR A 47 7.51 6.06 -4.97
N ASP A 48 8.12 5.00 -4.43
CA ASP A 48 7.68 4.30 -3.20
C ASP A 48 6.22 3.81 -3.19
N ALA A 49 5.61 3.68 -4.37
CA ALA A 49 4.23 3.20 -4.50
C ALA A 49 4.08 1.72 -4.08
N SER A 50 3.02 1.44 -3.33
CA SER A 50 2.77 0.11 -2.75
C SER A 50 1.50 -0.53 -3.34
N LEU A 51 1.64 -1.71 -3.95
CA LEU A 51 0.50 -2.50 -4.45
C LEU A 51 -0.38 -2.95 -3.28
N ILE A 52 -1.68 -2.63 -3.32
CA ILE A 52 -2.66 -3.14 -2.36
C ILE A 52 -3.60 -4.19 -2.96
N GLY A 53 -3.81 -4.19 -4.28
CA GLY A 53 -4.57 -5.26 -4.94
C GLY A 53 -4.58 -5.18 -6.47
N ASP A 54 -4.58 -6.34 -7.12
CA ASP A 54 -4.55 -6.53 -8.58
C ASP A 54 -5.72 -7.38 -9.10
N THR A 55 -6.60 -7.82 -8.20
CA THR A 55 -7.68 -8.76 -8.47
C THR A 55 -9.03 -8.07 -8.35
N ASN A 56 -9.93 -8.33 -9.31
CA ASN A 56 -11.24 -7.71 -9.37
C ASN A 56 -12.08 -8.02 -8.12
N GLY A 57 -12.65 -6.98 -7.51
CA GLY A 57 -13.45 -7.10 -6.29
C GLY A 57 -12.64 -7.04 -4.99
N PHE A 58 -11.34 -6.77 -5.06
CA PHE A 58 -10.47 -6.48 -3.91
C PHE A 58 -11.06 -5.39 -2.99
N THR A 59 -10.78 -5.51 -1.69
CA THR A 59 -11.27 -4.62 -0.62
C THR A 59 -10.11 -4.07 0.21
N TYR A 60 -10.06 -2.75 0.37
CA TYR A 60 -9.21 -2.05 1.33
C TYR A 60 -10.05 -1.53 2.50
N THR A 61 -9.63 -1.77 3.73
CA THR A 61 -10.30 -1.22 4.94
C THR A 61 -9.51 -0.01 5.43
N VAL A 62 -10.19 1.12 5.61
CA VAL A 62 -9.58 2.35 6.15
C VAL A 62 -9.25 2.16 7.63
N VAL A 63 -8.02 2.43 8.01
CA VAL A 63 -7.54 2.36 9.41
C VAL A 63 -7.14 3.73 9.96
N GLU A 64 -6.98 3.85 11.28
CA GLU A 64 -6.54 5.10 11.94
C GLU A 64 -5.24 5.69 11.34
N ALA A 65 -4.31 4.82 10.90
CA ALA A 65 -3.06 5.23 10.24
C ALA A 65 -3.25 5.85 8.84
N ASP A 66 -4.47 5.84 8.30
CA ASP A 66 -4.82 6.42 7.00
C ASP A 66 -5.34 7.86 7.10
N ILE A 67 -5.58 8.38 8.32
CA ILE A 67 -6.14 9.72 8.55
C ILE A 67 -5.28 10.79 7.89
N GLY A 68 -5.94 11.72 7.17
CA GLY A 68 -5.30 12.76 6.38
C GLY A 68 -5.50 12.55 4.89
N GLN A 69 -4.49 12.88 4.08
CA GLN A 69 -4.54 12.69 2.63
C GLN A 69 -3.95 11.32 2.27
N LYS A 70 -4.65 10.55 1.44
CA LYS A 70 -4.18 9.26 0.93
C LYS A 70 -4.53 9.12 -0.54
N VAL A 71 -3.56 8.74 -1.38
CA VAL A 71 -3.80 8.61 -2.82
C VAL A 71 -3.84 7.15 -3.23
N PHE A 72 -4.93 6.76 -3.89
CA PHE A 72 -5.11 5.45 -4.50
C PHE A 72 -5.05 5.60 -6.03
N ALA A 73 -4.22 4.82 -6.72
CA ALA A 73 -3.98 4.98 -8.16
C ALA A 73 -3.88 3.63 -8.90
N CYS A 74 -4.06 3.67 -10.22
CA CYS A 74 -3.90 2.51 -11.10
C CYS A 74 -2.67 2.70 -12.00
N ASP A 75 -1.72 1.77 -11.91
CA ASP A 75 -0.40 1.84 -12.54
C ASP A 75 -0.29 1.06 -13.86
N ILE A 76 -1.38 0.44 -14.30
CA ILE A 76 -1.44 -0.25 -15.60
C ILE A 76 -1.07 0.73 -16.73
N GLY A 77 -0.30 0.21 -17.71
CA GLY A 77 0.27 1.02 -18.77
C GLY A 77 1.35 1.99 -18.28
N ALA A 78 2.13 1.61 -17.26
CA ALA A 78 3.18 2.42 -16.64
C ALA A 78 2.66 3.78 -16.10
N GLY A 79 1.49 3.76 -15.46
CA GLY A 79 0.82 4.95 -14.92
C GLY A 79 -0.14 5.65 -15.89
N ASN A 80 -0.28 5.18 -17.14
CA ASN A 80 -1.22 5.75 -18.12
C ASN A 80 -2.69 5.70 -17.67
N HIS A 81 -3.06 4.74 -16.82
CA HIS A 81 -4.41 4.70 -16.26
C HIS A 81 -4.61 5.83 -15.23
N CYS A 82 -3.67 6.02 -14.31
CA CYS A 82 -3.66 7.14 -13.36
C CYS A 82 -3.69 8.50 -14.07
N SER A 83 -2.82 8.73 -15.07
CA SER A 83 -2.74 10.02 -15.78
C SER A 83 -3.99 10.35 -16.61
N ARG A 84 -4.83 9.36 -16.89
CA ARG A 84 -6.17 9.51 -17.49
C ARG A 84 -7.30 9.64 -16.45
N GLY A 85 -6.96 9.84 -15.18
CA GLY A 85 -7.92 10.08 -14.11
C GLY A 85 -8.29 8.85 -13.29
N GLN A 86 -7.67 7.68 -13.47
CA GLN A 86 -7.90 6.52 -12.59
C GLN A 86 -7.13 6.66 -11.27
N ILE A 87 -7.53 7.66 -10.47
CA ILE A 87 -6.90 8.11 -9.23
C ILE A 87 -7.97 8.60 -8.24
N ILE A 88 -7.78 8.32 -6.94
CA ILE A 88 -8.54 8.91 -5.84
C ILE A 88 -7.58 9.67 -4.94
N GLU A 89 -7.71 10.99 -4.87
CA GLU A 89 -7.06 11.82 -3.85
C GLU A 89 -7.99 11.91 -2.62
N ALA A 90 -7.90 10.91 -1.75
CA ALA A 90 -8.83 10.76 -0.63
C ALA A 90 -8.47 11.67 0.55
N THR A 91 -9.48 12.33 1.12
CA THR A 91 -9.44 12.88 2.48
C THR A 91 -10.09 11.89 3.44
N ILE A 92 -9.29 11.38 4.38
CA ILE A 92 -9.70 10.37 5.36
C ILE A 92 -9.83 11.02 6.73
N MET A 93 -10.99 10.81 7.36
CA MET A 93 -11.36 11.39 8.66
C MET A 93 -11.44 10.29 9.73
N ALA A 94 -11.19 10.65 10.99
CA ALA A 94 -11.49 9.77 12.12
C ALA A 94 -12.96 9.37 12.11
N ALA A 95 -13.26 8.14 12.53
CA ALA A 95 -14.64 7.72 12.73
C ALA A 95 -15.31 8.58 13.81
N SER A 96 -16.49 9.12 13.51
CA SER A 96 -17.31 9.73 14.56
C SER A 96 -17.79 8.63 15.51
N VAL A 97 -17.21 8.58 16.72
CA VAL A 97 -17.71 7.70 17.77
C VAL A 97 -19.11 8.20 18.17
N GLU A 98 -20.14 7.59 17.61
CA GLU A 98 -21.48 7.73 18.17
C GLU A 98 -21.47 7.08 19.54
N ILE A 99 -21.30 7.92 20.57
CA ILE A 99 -21.49 7.55 21.96
C ILE A 99 -22.97 7.22 22.11
N ILE A 100 -23.34 5.97 21.84
CA ILE A 100 -24.63 5.39 22.19
C ILE A 100 -24.78 5.46 23.71
N THR A 101 -25.26 6.62 24.16
CA THR A 101 -25.57 6.96 25.54
C THR A 101 -26.86 6.23 25.91
N SER A 102 -26.82 4.91 25.85
CA SER A 102 -27.82 4.06 26.44
C SER A 102 -27.71 4.27 27.95
N ALA A 103 -28.63 5.09 28.47
CA ALA A 103 -28.70 5.38 29.89
C ALA A 103 -28.69 4.05 30.66
N PRO A 104 -27.85 3.89 31.70
CA PRO A 104 -27.83 2.66 32.47
C PRO A 104 -29.23 2.38 33.00
N LYS A 105 -29.88 1.32 32.50
CA LYS A 105 -31.08 0.79 33.17
C LYS A 105 -30.62 0.32 34.54
N THR A 106 -31.08 1.02 35.57
CA THR A 106 -30.84 0.72 36.98
C THR A 106 -31.11 -0.77 37.24
N MET A 107 -30.05 -1.58 37.25
CA MET A 107 -30.14 -2.92 37.81
C MET A 107 -30.10 -2.76 39.33
N THR A 108 -31.23 -3.08 39.95
CA THR A 108 -31.42 -3.06 41.39
C THR A 108 -30.33 -3.89 42.08
N PRO A 109 -29.59 -3.35 43.07
CA PRO A 109 -28.57 -4.11 43.76
C PRO A 109 -29.20 -5.14 44.72
N THR A 110 -29.22 -6.41 44.30
CA THR A 110 -29.34 -7.53 45.25
C THR A 110 -27.97 -7.75 45.88
N ALA A 111 -27.83 -7.39 47.15
CA ALA A 111 -26.59 -7.50 47.89
C ALA A 111 -26.38 -8.89 48.50
N ALA A 112 -25.09 -9.22 48.68
CA ALA A 112 -24.49 -10.16 49.64
C ALA A 112 -23.87 -11.47 49.06
N PRO A 113 -22.82 -12.01 49.71
CA PRO A 113 -21.60 -11.30 50.15
C PRO A 113 -20.30 -12.15 50.01
N VAL A 114 -19.13 -11.64 50.45
CA VAL A 114 -17.89 -12.41 50.84
C VAL A 114 -17.17 -13.13 49.66
N GLU A 115 -15.86 -13.45 49.57
CA GLU A 115 -14.52 -12.96 50.03
C GLU A 115 -13.47 -13.67 49.11
N LYS A 116 -12.18 -13.31 48.95
CA LYS A 116 -11.35 -12.17 49.39
C LYS A 116 -9.99 -12.13 48.62
N GLU A 117 -9.39 -10.92 48.56
CA GLU A 117 -7.96 -10.55 48.49
C GLU A 117 -6.87 -11.68 48.49
N MET A 118 -6.00 -11.66 47.48
CA MET A 118 -4.52 -11.81 47.55
C MET A 118 -3.96 -11.43 46.16
N ALA A 119 -3.19 -10.36 45.95
CA ALA A 119 -1.95 -9.90 46.59
C ALA A 119 -0.67 -10.63 46.11
N ASP A 120 -0.04 -10.00 45.09
CA ASP A 120 1.40 -9.73 44.98
C ASP A 120 2.42 -10.87 44.72
N LYS A 121 3.17 -10.69 43.61
CA LYS A 121 4.64 -10.84 43.38
C LYS A 121 4.94 -11.28 41.94
N VAL A 122 5.77 -10.63 41.10
CA VAL A 122 7.13 -10.02 41.21
C VAL A 122 8.21 -10.95 40.63
N MET A 123 9.15 -10.36 39.85
CA MET A 123 10.25 -10.96 39.06
C MET A 123 9.79 -11.72 37.80
N ASP A 124 10.54 -11.76 36.67
CA ASP A 124 11.86 -11.19 36.29
C ASP A 124 11.71 -10.52 34.90
N LYS A 125 12.37 -9.41 34.55
CA LYS A 125 13.81 -9.22 34.27
C LYS A 125 14.37 -10.16 33.19
N VAL A 126 14.20 -9.75 31.93
CA VAL A 126 15.04 -10.17 30.79
C VAL A 126 15.35 -8.88 30.00
N THR A 127 16.33 -8.08 30.44
CA THR A 127 17.69 -8.04 29.87
C THR A 127 17.73 -7.87 28.36
N GLU A 128 17.93 -6.63 27.91
CA GLU A 128 18.46 -6.30 26.60
C GLU A 128 19.89 -6.86 26.43
N THR A 129 20.03 -8.00 25.75
CA THR A 129 21.24 -8.36 25.01
C THR A 129 20.95 -9.49 24.03
N GLU A 130 21.72 -9.55 22.93
CA GLU A 130 21.87 -10.74 22.06
C GLU A 130 20.66 -11.14 21.19
N MET A 131 20.32 -10.30 20.20
CA MET A 131 19.91 -10.81 18.87
C MET A 131 20.37 -9.95 17.67
N GLU A 132 21.51 -9.27 17.80
CA GLU A 132 22.24 -8.66 16.66
C GLU A 132 23.32 -9.60 16.08
N THR A 133 23.01 -10.90 15.96
CA THR A 133 23.86 -11.87 15.27
C THR A 133 22.98 -12.93 14.61
N GLU A 134 22.71 -12.77 13.31
CA GLU A 134 22.44 -13.82 12.29
C GLU A 134 21.96 -13.23 10.94
N LEU A 135 21.77 -11.91 10.80
CA LEU A 135 21.40 -11.28 9.51
C LEU A 135 22.58 -11.22 8.50
N ASP A 136 23.80 -10.97 8.97
CA ASP A 136 24.97 -10.73 8.10
C ASP A 136 25.50 -11.98 7.36
N LYS A 137 25.05 -13.20 7.69
CA LYS A 137 25.48 -14.42 6.99
C LYS A 137 24.67 -14.76 5.73
N VAL A 138 23.53 -14.10 5.50
CA VAL A 138 22.65 -14.40 4.36
C VAL A 138 22.96 -13.51 3.15
N MET A 139 23.35 -12.25 3.37
CA MET A 139 23.54 -11.27 2.29
C MET A 139 24.86 -11.45 1.50
N ASP A 140 25.91 -12.02 2.11
CA ASP A 140 27.18 -12.31 1.42
C ASP A 140 27.09 -13.44 0.37
N LYS A 141 26.03 -14.27 0.39
CA LYS A 141 25.88 -15.38 -0.56
C LYS A 141 25.08 -15.04 -1.82
N VAL A 142 24.36 -13.92 -1.85
CA VAL A 142 23.51 -13.54 -3.00
C VAL A 142 24.25 -12.63 -4.00
N MET A 143 25.33 -11.96 -3.58
CA MET A 143 25.96 -10.88 -4.36
C MET A 143 27.17 -11.29 -5.24
N ASN A 144 27.55 -12.58 -5.32
CA ASN A 144 28.88 -12.96 -5.84
C ASN A 144 28.95 -13.71 -7.20
N GLU A 145 27.86 -14.19 -7.82
CA GLU A 145 27.97 -14.94 -9.10
C GLU A 145 27.19 -14.40 -10.32
N ASP A 146 26.06 -13.69 -10.18
CA ASP A 146 25.25 -13.27 -11.36
C ASP A 146 25.61 -11.91 -12.01
N VAL A 147 26.42 -11.06 -11.36
CA VAL A 147 26.71 -9.69 -11.85
C VAL A 147 27.77 -9.66 -12.98
N LYS A 148 28.35 -10.79 -13.38
CA LYS A 148 29.39 -10.85 -14.44
C LYS A 148 28.87 -11.09 -15.86
N SER A 149 27.59 -11.43 -16.05
CA SER A 149 27.06 -11.81 -17.37
C SER A 149 26.39 -10.65 -18.14
N SER A 150 25.66 -9.77 -17.46
CA SER A 150 24.80 -8.76 -18.12
C SER A 150 25.54 -7.48 -18.56
N CYS A 151 26.41 -6.91 -17.72
CA CYS A 151 27.06 -5.62 -18.02
C CYS A 151 28.03 -5.65 -19.21
N PHE A 152 28.61 -6.80 -19.57
CA PHE A 152 29.61 -6.87 -20.64
C PHE A 152 29.00 -6.96 -22.06
N GLN A 153 27.74 -7.43 -22.19
CA GLN A 153 27.09 -7.60 -23.49
C GLN A 153 26.57 -6.29 -24.08
N TYR A 154 26.10 -5.35 -23.24
CA TYR A 154 25.58 -4.06 -23.72
C TYR A 154 26.66 -3.18 -24.38
N SER A 155 27.90 -3.17 -23.85
CA SER A 155 29.00 -2.36 -24.40
C SER A 155 29.34 -2.73 -25.86
N VAL A 156 29.42 -4.03 -26.17
CA VAL A 156 29.81 -4.52 -27.51
C VAL A 156 28.73 -4.23 -28.56
N VAL A 157 27.45 -4.31 -28.19
CA VAL A 157 26.34 -3.99 -29.11
C VAL A 157 26.31 -2.50 -29.44
N PHE A 158 26.42 -1.63 -28.43
CA PHE A 158 26.47 -0.18 -28.66
C PHE A 158 27.69 0.24 -29.48
N GLN A 159 28.87 -0.34 -29.23
CA GLN A 159 30.07 -0.02 -30.00
C GLN A 159 29.97 -0.46 -31.46
N LYS A 160 29.33 -1.59 -31.77
CA LYS A 160 29.05 -2.02 -33.15
C LYS A 160 28.04 -1.13 -33.86
N ILE A 161 27.00 -0.66 -33.17
CA ILE A 161 26.00 0.26 -33.73
C ILE A 161 26.63 1.62 -34.07
N LEU A 162 27.48 2.18 -33.19
CA LEU A 162 28.20 3.42 -33.49
C LEU A 162 29.13 3.30 -34.71
N ILE A 163 29.88 2.20 -34.83
CA ILE A 163 30.77 1.99 -35.99
C ILE A 163 29.97 1.87 -37.29
N ALA A 164 28.82 1.19 -37.27
CA ALA A 164 27.96 1.09 -38.45
C ALA A 164 27.40 2.45 -38.90
N LEU A 165 26.93 3.28 -37.95
CA LEU A 165 26.43 4.62 -38.23
C LEU A 165 27.50 5.56 -38.80
N MET A 166 28.73 5.49 -38.29
CA MET A 166 29.85 6.30 -38.80
C MET A 166 30.25 5.94 -40.24
N LEU A 167 30.12 4.66 -40.63
CA LEU A 167 30.43 4.22 -41.99
C LEU A 167 29.35 4.59 -43.02
N THR A 168 28.10 4.78 -42.58
CA THR A 168 27.00 5.20 -43.47
C THR A 168 26.96 6.70 -43.82
N GLN A 169 27.88 7.51 -43.27
CA GLN A 169 27.97 8.95 -43.56
C GLN A 169 29.08 9.33 -44.55
N VAL A 170 29.72 8.34 -45.20
CA VAL A 170 30.79 8.56 -46.19
C VAL A 170 30.49 7.81 -47.50
N VAL A 171 29.36 8.16 -48.13
CA VAL A 171 29.05 7.92 -49.55
C VAL A 171 28.31 9.15 -50.09
#